data_AF-A0A7Y1XT47-F1
#
_entry.id   AF-A0A7Y1XT47-F1
#
_cell.length_a   1.000
_cell.length_b   1.000
_cell.length_c   1.000
_cell.angle_alpha   90.00
_cell.angle_beta   90.00
_cell.angle_gamma   90.00
#
_symmetry.space_group_name_H-M   'P 1'
#
loop_
_entity.id
_entity.type
_entity.pdbx_description
1 polymer ?
#
loop_
_entity_poly.entity_id
_entity_poly.type
_entity_poly.pdbx_seq_one_letter_code
_entity_poly.pdbx_strand_id
1 'polypeptide(L)'
;MYDAGDETLFIVTTDRLSAFDVVMNEAVPNKGRVLTAISSFWFEHLSDIAPNHIISVDQADWPSGAQDPELAGRSMYVNRAEMLPIECIVRGYITGSAWKEYQRSGTMHGTELP
;
A
#
# COMPACT_ATOMS: atom_id res chain seq x y z
N MET A 1 7.65 5.45 -7.46
CA MET A 1 7.53 6.67 -6.64
C MET A 1 8.34 7.75 -7.32
N TYR A 2 7.83 8.97 -7.36
CA TYR A 2 8.48 10.13 -7.96
C TYR A 2 8.47 11.28 -6.96
N ASP A 3 9.53 12.07 -6.93
CA ASP A 3 9.58 13.28 -6.12
C ASP A 3 8.67 14.35 -6.73
N ALA A 4 7.83 14.97 -5.91
CA ALA A 4 6.91 16.02 -6.33
C ALA A 4 7.30 17.40 -5.76
N GLY A 5 8.44 17.52 -5.07
CA GLY A 5 8.88 18.74 -4.40
C GLY A 5 8.21 18.93 -3.04
N ASP A 6 8.68 19.90 -2.25
CA ASP A 6 8.05 20.35 -1.00
C ASP A 6 7.65 19.22 -0.03
N GLU A 7 8.54 18.23 0.13
CA GLU A 7 8.28 17.04 0.96
C GLU A 7 7.05 16.23 0.52
N THR A 8 6.72 16.24 -0.77
CA THR A 8 5.62 15.46 -1.34
C THR A 8 6.11 14.47 -2.39
N LEU A 9 5.29 13.45 -2.66
CA LEU A 9 5.62 12.34 -3.55
C LEU A 9 4.42 11.97 -4.42
N PHE A 10 4.69 11.44 -5.62
CA PHE A 10 3.74 10.64 -6.38
C PHE A 10 4.02 9.15 -6.17
N ILE A 11 3.04 8.42 -5.64
CA ILE A 11 3.05 6.96 -5.57
C ILE A 11 2.24 6.42 -6.75
N VAL A 12 2.93 5.90 -7.77
CA VAL A 12 2.31 5.24 -8.93
C VAL A 12 2.26 3.74 -8.70
N THR A 13 1.06 3.17 -8.67
CA THR A 13 0.84 1.73 -8.53
C THR A 13 0.73 1.12 -9.92
N THR A 14 1.70 0.27 -10.28
CA THR A 14 1.71 -0.40 -11.58
C THR A 14 0.88 -1.69 -11.57
N ASP A 15 0.65 -2.22 -12.77
CA ASP A 15 -0.04 -3.49 -13.00
C ASP A 15 0.88 -4.72 -12.76
N ARG A 16 2.15 -4.51 -12.39
CA ARG A 16 3.08 -5.61 -12.07
C ARG A 16 2.66 -6.35 -10.80
N LEU A 17 2.78 -7.67 -10.83
CA LEU A 17 2.50 -8.57 -9.72
C LEU A 17 3.80 -9.27 -9.30
N SER A 18 3.98 -9.50 -8.01
CA SER A 18 5.07 -10.34 -7.49
C SER A 18 4.53 -11.40 -6.54
N ALA A 19 5.24 -12.53 -6.46
CA ALA A 19 5.06 -13.53 -5.42
C ALA A 19 6.42 -14.15 -5.10
N PHE A 20 6.66 -14.45 -3.81
CA PHE A 20 7.94 -14.99 -3.33
C PHE A 20 9.14 -14.14 -3.79
N ASP A 21 9.01 -12.82 -3.70
CA ASP A 21 10.01 -11.82 -4.09
C ASP A 21 10.41 -11.82 -5.58
N VAL A 22 9.64 -12.50 -6.44
CA VAL A 22 9.85 -12.52 -7.89
C VAL A 22 8.72 -11.74 -8.58
N VAL A 23 9.09 -10.79 -9.45
CA VAL A 23 8.14 -10.09 -10.31
C VAL A 23 7.77 -11.00 -11.49
N MET A 24 6.47 -11.17 -11.72
CA MET A 24 5.94 -12.00 -12.80
C MET A 24 6.15 -11.34 -14.17
N ASN A 25 6.25 -12.14 -15.23
CA ASN A 25 6.43 -11.66 -16.59
C ASN A 25 5.18 -10.93 -17.11
N GLU A 26 4.00 -11.45 -16.79
CA GLU A 26 2.72 -10.90 -17.21
C GLU A 26 2.15 -9.94 -16.15
N ALA A 27 1.76 -8.74 -16.59
CA ALA A 27 1.04 -7.80 -15.76
C ALA A 27 -0.44 -8.19 -15.61
N VAL A 28 -1.09 -7.76 -14.53
CA VAL A 28 -2.53 -7.90 -14.34
C VAL A 28 -3.20 -6.56 -14.71
N PRO A 29 -3.88 -6.46 -15.87
CA PRO A 29 -4.40 -5.19 -16.35
C PRO A 29 -5.32 -4.50 -15.34
N ASN A 30 -5.11 -3.19 -15.14
CA ASN A 30 -5.85 -2.34 -14.21
C ASN A 30 -5.69 -2.69 -12.71
N LYS A 31 -4.84 -3.65 -12.34
CA LYS A 31 -4.55 -3.94 -10.93
C LYS A 31 -4.13 -2.68 -10.18
N GLY A 32 -3.26 -1.86 -10.78
CA GLY A 32 -2.81 -0.61 -10.16
C GLY A 32 -3.94 0.35 -9.86
N ARG A 33 -4.96 0.41 -10.73
CA ARG A 33 -6.15 1.24 -10.51
C ARG A 33 -7.03 0.72 -9.38
N VAL A 34 -7.29 -0.58 -9.38
CA VAL A 34 -8.09 -1.24 -8.33
C VAL A 34 -7.41 -1.09 -6.96
N LEU A 35 -6.11 -1.33 -6.87
CA LEU A 35 -5.37 -1.22 -5.61
C LEU A 35 -5.31 0.23 -5.11
N THR A 36 -5.15 1.20 -6.01
CA THR A 36 -5.18 2.63 -5.64
C THR A 36 -6.56 3.02 -5.08
N ALA A 37 -7.64 2.57 -5.71
CA ALA A 37 -9.01 2.82 -5.24
C ALA A 37 -9.30 2.17 -3.88
N ILE A 38 -8.86 0.92 -3.67
CA ILE A 38 -9.00 0.22 -2.38
C ILE A 38 -8.27 0.98 -1.27
N SER A 39 -7.02 1.39 -1.51
CA SER A 39 -6.27 2.16 -0.53
C SER A 39 -6.91 3.51 -0.25
N SER A 40 -7.38 4.24 -1.28
CA SER A 40 -8.09 5.51 -1.11
C SER A 40 -9.33 5.36 -0.23
N PHE A 41 -10.13 4.32 -0.47
CA PHE A 41 -11.29 4.00 0.35
C PHE A 41 -10.91 3.80 1.82
N TRP A 42 -9.86 3.01 2.11
CA TRP A 42 -9.44 2.76 3.49
C TRP A 42 -8.84 3.99 4.17
N PHE A 43 -8.10 4.84 3.45
CA PHE A 43 -7.60 6.10 3.99
C PHE A 43 -8.73 7.05 4.39
N GLU A 44 -9.78 7.13 3.58
CA GLU A 44 -10.98 7.91 3.91
C GLU A 44 -11.73 7.28 5.09
N HIS A 45 -11.98 5.97 5.02
CA HIS A 45 -12.76 5.24 6.03
C HIS A 45 -12.13 5.25 7.43
N LEU A 46 -10.80 5.34 7.52
CA LEU A 46 -10.06 5.33 8.79
C LEU A 46 -9.51 6.71 9.18
N SER A 47 -9.95 7.78 8.50
CA SER A 47 -9.42 9.14 8.68
C SER A 47 -9.67 9.73 10.07
N ASP A 48 -10.68 9.24 10.79
CA ASP A 48 -11.00 9.60 12.17
C ASP A 48 -10.19 8.79 13.22
N ILE A 49 -9.53 7.71 12.80
CA ILE A 49 -8.77 6.82 13.69
C ILE A 49 -7.30 7.22 13.72
N ALA A 50 -6.69 7.53 12.58
CA ALA A 50 -5.27 7.89 12.50
C ALA A 50 -4.99 8.81 11.30
N PRO A 51 -3.99 9.72 11.42
CA PRO A 51 -3.51 10.48 10.28
C PRO A 51 -2.89 9.54 9.24
N ASN A 52 -2.99 9.94 7.98
CA ASN A 52 -2.37 9.20 6.87
C ASN A 52 -1.67 10.19 5.92
N HIS A 53 -0.92 9.66 4.96
CA HIS A 53 -0.09 10.47 4.08
C HIS A 53 -0.80 11.10 2.88
N ILE A 54 -2.09 10.80 2.64
CA ILE A 54 -2.76 11.16 1.39
C ILE A 54 -2.97 12.69 1.32
N ILE A 55 -2.64 13.28 0.17
CA ILE A 55 -3.04 14.65 -0.16
C ILE A 55 -4.24 14.58 -1.11
N SER A 56 -4.10 13.90 -2.25
CA SER A 56 -5.21 13.64 -3.17
C SER A 56 -4.92 12.48 -4.13
N VAL A 57 -5.99 11.84 -4.62
CA VAL A 57 -5.98 10.90 -5.75
C VAL A 57 -6.57 11.50 -7.02
N ASP A 58 -7.17 12.69 -6.93
CA ASP A 58 -7.69 13.42 -8.07
C ASP A 58 -6.58 14.28 -8.68
N GLN A 59 -6.37 14.12 -9.99
CA GLN A 59 -5.39 14.90 -10.73
C GLN A 59 -5.70 16.39 -10.78
N ALA A 60 -6.96 16.76 -10.56
CA ALA A 60 -7.37 18.16 -10.45
C ALA A 60 -6.67 18.88 -9.28
N ASP A 61 -6.27 18.14 -8.24
CA ASP A 61 -5.60 18.68 -7.06
C ASP A 61 -4.07 18.64 -7.18
N TRP A 62 -3.52 18.11 -8.28
CA TRP A 62 -2.08 17.95 -8.44
C TRP A 62 -1.41 19.24 -8.96
N PRO A 63 -0.11 19.43 -8.68
CA PRO A 63 0.68 20.49 -9.30
C PRO A 63 0.52 20.54 -10.82
N SER A 64 0.45 21.76 -11.36
CA SER A 64 0.28 21.98 -12.80
C SER A 64 1.37 21.27 -13.61
N GLY A 65 0.96 20.52 -14.63
CA GLY A 65 1.86 19.77 -15.51
C GLY A 65 2.17 18.35 -15.02
N ALA A 66 1.63 17.93 -13.88
CA ALA A 66 1.69 16.55 -13.41
C ALA A 66 0.48 15.70 -13.86
N GLN A 67 -0.52 16.31 -14.48
CA GLN A 67 -1.71 15.63 -14.99
C GLN A 67 -1.34 14.74 -16.20
N ASP A 68 -1.69 13.46 -16.12
CA ASP A 68 -1.43 12.46 -17.17
C ASP A 68 -2.56 11.41 -17.17
N PRO A 69 -3.28 11.22 -18.29
CA PRO A 69 -4.31 10.19 -18.41
C PRO A 69 -3.85 8.76 -18.07
N GLU A 70 -2.58 8.42 -18.28
CA GLU A 70 -2.04 7.09 -17.93
C GLU A 70 -1.93 6.88 -16.42
N LEU A 71 -1.70 7.97 -15.67
CA LEU A 71 -1.59 7.97 -14.21
C LEU A 71 -2.95 8.02 -13.52
N ALA A 72 -4.02 8.32 -14.27
CA ALA A 72 -5.37 8.49 -13.72
C ALA A 72 -5.88 7.21 -13.06
N GLY A 73 -6.33 7.36 -11.83
CA GLY A 73 -6.86 6.29 -10.98
C GLY A 73 -5.83 5.29 -10.46
N ARG A 74 -4.54 5.42 -10.78
CA ARG A 74 -3.47 4.50 -10.33
C ARG A 74 -2.31 5.18 -9.60
N SER A 75 -2.49 6.44 -9.25
CA SER A 75 -1.45 7.23 -8.60
C SER A 75 -2.05 8.04 -7.45
N MET A 76 -1.24 8.30 -6.43
CA MET A 76 -1.59 9.13 -5.28
C MET A 76 -0.56 10.24 -5.14
N TYR A 77 -1.03 11.46 -4.88
CA TYR A 77 -0.22 12.56 -4.39
C TYR A 77 -0.23 12.53 -2.86
N VAL A 78 0.95 12.43 -2.25
CA VAL A 78 1.09 12.16 -0.81
C VAL A 78 2.18 13.03 -0.17
N ASN A 79 2.06 13.24 1.14
CA ASN A 79 3.14 13.76 1.96
C ASN A 79 4.22 12.67 2.12
N ARG A 80 5.49 13.06 2.04
CA ARG A 80 6.62 12.21 2.40
C ARG A 80 6.57 11.97 3.91
N ALA A 81 6.71 10.71 4.31
CA ALA A 81 6.76 10.33 5.72
C ALA A 81 8.12 9.73 6.07
N GLU A 82 8.54 9.90 7.32
CA GLU A 82 9.63 9.13 7.90
C GLU A 82 9.12 7.70 8.20
N MET A 83 9.71 6.71 7.55
CA MET A 83 9.26 5.32 7.67
C MET A 83 9.85 4.69 8.93
N LEU A 84 8.99 4.11 9.77
CA LEU A 84 9.45 3.20 10.82
C LEU A 84 9.97 1.90 10.16
N PRO A 85 11.15 1.38 10.56
CA PRO A 85 11.76 0.20 9.94
C PRO A 85 11.14 -1.11 10.47
N ILE A 86 9.81 -1.20 10.48
CA ILE A 86 9.03 -2.34 10.98
C ILE A 86 7.83 -2.62 10.07
N GLU A 87 7.39 -3.87 10.05
CA GLU A 87 6.12 -4.27 9.43
C GLU A 87 5.05 -4.45 10.52
N CYS A 88 4.05 -3.57 10.56
CA CYS A 88 2.95 -3.64 11.52
C CYS A 88 1.88 -4.64 11.06
N ILE A 89 2.02 -5.91 11.47
CA ILE A 89 1.12 -7.00 11.05
C ILE A 89 0.08 -7.30 12.14
N VAL A 90 -1.20 -7.30 11.76
CA VAL A 90 -2.32 -7.74 12.61
C VAL A 90 -2.94 -9.02 12.03
N ARG A 91 -3.25 -10.00 12.88
CA ARG A 91 -3.83 -11.29 12.48
C ARG A 91 -5.12 -11.56 13.25
N GLY A 92 -6.26 -11.49 12.55
CA GLY A 92 -7.56 -11.93 13.08
C GLY A 92 -7.81 -13.44 12.91
N TYR A 93 -7.08 -14.08 12.00
CA TYR A 93 -7.14 -15.52 11.73
C TYR A 93 -5.72 -16.06 11.53
N ILE A 94 -5.48 -17.29 11.97
CA ILE A 94 -4.18 -17.94 11.80
C ILE A 94 -4.05 -18.55 10.40
N THR A 95 -3.02 -18.12 9.66
CA THR A 95 -2.69 -18.61 8.32
C THR A 95 -1.24 -18.27 7.98
N GLY A 96 -0.74 -18.74 6.83
CA GLY A 96 0.58 -18.39 6.30
C GLY A 96 1.73 -18.77 7.23
N SER A 97 2.68 -17.85 7.42
CA SER A 97 3.86 -18.07 8.28
C SER A 97 3.51 -18.33 9.74
N ALA A 98 2.51 -17.63 10.29
CA ALA A 98 2.05 -17.84 11.67
C ALA A 98 1.48 -19.26 11.88
N TRP A 99 0.73 -19.78 10.91
CA TRP A 99 0.24 -21.17 10.98
C TRP A 99 1.38 -22.18 10.98
N LYS A 100 2.40 -21.99 10.12
CA LYS A 100 3.58 -22.86 10.08
C LYS A 100 4.37 -22.86 11.39
N GLU A 101 4.46 -21.71 12.06
CA GLU A 101 5.09 -21.61 13.39
C GLU A 101 4.25 -22.35 14.44
N TYR A 102 2.96 -22.06 14.51
CA TYR A 102 2.06 -22.68 15.48
C TYR A 102 2.04 -24.21 15.39
N GLN A 103 2.04 -24.78 14.19
CA GLN A 103 2.14 -26.23 14.00
C GLN A 103 3.44 -26.84 14.56
N ARG A 104 4.51 -26.05 14.66
CA ARG A 104 5.82 -26.50 15.14
C ARG A 104 6.02 -26.29 16.64
N SER A 105 5.53 -25.19 17.19
CA SER A 105 5.85 -24.75 18.55
C SER A 105 4.66 -24.25 19.36
N GLY A 106 3.44 -24.25 18.82
CA GLY A 106 2.26 -23.69 19.49
C GLY A 106 2.30 -22.16 19.63
N THR A 107 3.20 -21.48 18.91
CA THR A 107 3.43 -20.04 19.02
C THR A 107 3.10 -19.27 17.74
N MET A 108 2.87 -17.96 17.88
CA MET A 108 2.84 -16.98 16.81
C MET A 108 3.75 -15.81 17.18
N HIS A 109 4.81 -15.60 16.38
CA HIS A 109 5.84 -14.61 16.67
C HIS A 109 6.42 -14.78 18.09
N GLY A 110 6.63 -16.04 18.51
CA GLY A 110 7.17 -16.41 19.82
C GLY A 110 6.18 -16.32 20.99
N THR A 111 4.94 -15.89 20.77
CA THR A 111 3.89 -15.85 21.79
C THR A 111 3.07 -17.13 21.74
N GLU A 112 2.88 -17.81 22.87
CA GLU A 112 2.01 -19.00 22.95
C GLU A 112 0.56 -18.65 22.54
N LEU A 113 -0.02 -19.50 21.71
CA LEU A 113 -1.42 -19.46 21.34
C LEU A 113 -2.16 -20.64 21.99
N PRO A 114 -3.50 -20.54 22.16
CA PRO A 114 -4.32 -21.63 22.68
C PRO A 114 -4.19 -22.94 21.90
#